data_AF-A0A392SY37-F1
#
_entry.id   AF-A0A392SY37-F1
#
_cell.length_a   1.000
_cell.length_b   1.000
_cell.length_c   1.000
_cell.angle_alpha   90.00
_cell.angle_beta   90.00
_cell.angle_gamma   90.00
#
_symmetry.space_group_name_H-M   'P 1'
#
loop_
_entity.id
_entity.type
_entity.pdbx_description
1 polymer ?
#
loop_
_entity_poly.entity_id
_entity_poly.type
_entity_poly.pdbx_seq_one_letter_code
_entity_poly.pdbx_strand_id
1 'polypeptide(L)'
;MTPVEDEPEAARGLTTRAELVDRIRVLGQDVLDSVKFGFDNVVNQLKVLNPRVKFNTEGLSMLKRVENGQLVIPPEYAEMEEEDEDEQEDGEKGHE
;
A
#
# COMPACT_ATOMS: atom_id res chain seq x y z
N MET A 1 -17.94 -5.29 23.93
CA MET A 1 -18.12 -3.82 23.84
C MET A 1 -19.56 -3.55 23.45
N THR A 2 -20.16 -2.41 23.81
CA THR A 2 -21.51 -2.05 23.34
C THR A 2 -21.40 -1.48 21.92
N PRO A 3 -22.19 -1.97 20.94
CA PRO A 3 -22.19 -1.44 19.58
C PRO A 3 -22.50 0.06 19.53
N VAL A 4 -21.86 0.77 18.60
CA VAL A 4 -22.19 2.16 18.25
C VAL A 4 -23.01 2.20 16.96
N GLU A 5 -23.74 3.30 16.73
CA GLU A 5 -24.66 3.43 15.58
C GLU A 5 -23.97 3.20 14.23
N ASP A 6 -22.71 3.64 14.10
CA ASP A 6 -21.89 3.50 12.89
C ASP A 6 -20.83 2.37 13.02
N GLU A 7 -21.14 1.30 13.76
CA GLU A 7 -20.19 0.18 13.88
C GLU A 7 -19.96 -0.47 12.50
N PRO A 8 -18.70 -0.49 12.00
CA PRO A 8 -18.40 -1.09 10.71
C PRO A 8 -18.69 -2.58 10.76
N GLU A 9 -19.18 -3.14 9.65
CA GLU A 9 -19.51 -4.58 9.57
C GLU A 9 -18.32 -5.46 9.96
N ALA A 10 -17.10 -5.02 9.61
CA ALA A 10 -15.86 -5.71 9.96
C ALA A 10 -15.57 -5.79 11.48
N ALA A 11 -16.22 -4.96 12.31
CA ALA A 11 -16.07 -4.96 13.76
C ALA A 11 -17.21 -5.70 14.50
N ARG A 12 -18.28 -6.09 13.80
CA ARG A 12 -19.43 -6.76 14.42
C ARG A 12 -19.01 -8.11 15.03
N GLY A 13 -19.43 -8.32 16.27
CA GLY A 13 -19.18 -9.56 17.00
C GLY A 13 -17.80 -9.68 17.65
N LEU A 14 -16.93 -8.67 17.51
CA LEU A 14 -15.68 -8.62 18.25
C LEU A 14 -15.98 -8.26 19.72
N THR A 15 -15.47 -9.07 20.64
CA THR A 15 -15.80 -8.95 22.08
C THR A 15 -14.64 -8.44 22.91
N THR A 16 -13.40 -8.61 22.42
CA THR A 16 -12.16 -8.26 23.10
C THR A 16 -11.33 -7.23 22.31
N ARG A 17 -10.42 -6.54 23.01
CA ARG A 17 -9.44 -5.65 22.37
C ARG A 17 -8.48 -6.42 21.46
N ALA A 18 -8.13 -7.67 21.81
CA ALA A 18 -7.22 -8.49 21.02
C ALA A 18 -7.83 -8.79 19.63
N GLU A 19 -9.08 -9.24 19.60
CA GLU A 19 -9.81 -9.49 18.36
C GLU A 19 -9.91 -8.24 17.48
N LEU A 20 -10.12 -7.06 18.08
CA LEU A 20 -10.13 -5.79 17.35
C LEU A 20 -8.76 -5.45 16.75
N VAL A 21 -7.68 -5.60 17.51
CA VAL A 21 -6.31 -5.34 17.02
C VAL A 21 -5.95 -6.28 15.87
N ASP A 22 -6.27 -7.57 16.00
CA ASP A 22 -6.00 -8.54 14.93
C ASP A 22 -6.82 -8.23 13.68
N ARG A 23 -8.08 -7.82 13.83
CA ARG A 23 -8.90 -7.40 12.70
C ARG A 23 -8.35 -6.16 12.00
N ILE A 24 -7.86 -5.17 12.76
CA ILE A 24 -7.23 -3.96 12.21
C ILE A 24 -5.97 -4.33 11.41
N ARG A 25 -5.13 -5.24 11.92
CA ARG A 25 -3.93 -5.69 11.20
C ARG A 25 -4.26 -6.33 9.85
N VAL A 26 -5.24 -7.25 9.84
CA VAL A 26 -5.69 -7.89 8.60
C VAL A 26 -6.22 -6.87 7.61
N LEU A 27 -7.09 -5.95 8.05
CA LEU A 27 -7.62 -4.90 7.18
C LEU A 27 -6.53 -3.96 6.67
N GLY A 28 -5.54 -3.63 7.50
CA GLY A 28 -4.38 -2.84 7.10
C GLY A 28 -3.60 -3.52 5.97
N GLN A 29 -3.29 -4.81 6.13
CA GLN A 29 -2.60 -5.59 5.11
C GLN A 29 -3.43 -5.69 3.82
N ASP A 30 -4.73 -6.00 3.93
CA ASP A 30 -5.64 -6.11 2.78
C ASP A 30 -5.67 -4.81 1.95
N VAL A 31 -5.65 -3.65 2.63
CA VAL A 31 -5.61 -2.33 1.97
C VAL A 31 -4.27 -2.12 1.27
N LEU A 32 -3.14 -2.40 1.93
CA LEU A 32 -1.80 -2.27 1.34
C LEU A 32 -1.67 -3.16 0.09
N ASP A 33 -2.06 -4.42 0.19
CA ASP A 33 -2.02 -5.38 -0.92
C ASP A 33 -2.90 -4.92 -2.09
N SER A 34 -4.10 -4.41 -1.79
CA SER A 34 -5.03 -3.89 -2.81
C SER A 34 -4.47 -2.67 -3.54
N VAL A 35 -3.83 -1.74 -2.82
CA VAL A 35 -3.21 -0.55 -3.40
C VAL A 35 -2.01 -0.93 -4.27
N LYS A 36 -1.13 -1.82 -3.78
CA LYS A 36 0.01 -2.34 -4.54
C LYS A 36 -0.44 -3.01 -5.84
N PHE A 37 -1.43 -3.90 -5.74
CA PHE A 37 -2.01 -4.55 -6.92
C PHE A 37 -2.62 -3.54 -7.90
N GLY A 38 -3.38 -2.57 -7.41
CA GLY A 38 -3.99 -1.54 -8.25
C GLY A 38 -2.95 -0.73 -9.02
N PHE A 39 -1.88 -0.32 -8.35
CA PHE A 39 -0.75 0.39 -8.95
C PHE A 39 -0.09 -0.43 -10.06
N ASP A 40 0.34 -1.66 -9.76
CA ASP A 40 1.01 -2.54 -10.72
C ASP A 40 0.12 -2.85 -11.92
N ASN A 41 -1.17 -3.08 -11.67
CA ASN A 41 -2.15 -3.34 -12.71
C ASN A 41 -2.30 -2.14 -13.66
N VAL A 42 -2.39 -0.91 -13.14
CA VAL A 42 -2.46 0.30 -13.98
C VAL A 42 -1.18 0.46 -14.82
N VAL A 43 0.00 0.26 -14.24
CA VAL A 43 1.28 0.31 -14.98
C VAL A 43 1.29 -0.72 -16.12
N ASN A 44 0.82 -1.94 -15.86
CA ASN A 44 0.71 -2.99 -16.88
C ASN A 44 -0.31 -2.66 -17.97
N GLN A 45 -1.47 -2.13 -17.60
CA GLN A 45 -2.47 -1.67 -18.56
C GLN A 45 -1.92 -0.57 -19.47
N LEU A 46 -1.19 0.41 -18.93
CA LEU A 46 -0.55 1.46 -19.71
C LEU A 46 0.44 0.90 -20.75
N LYS A 47 1.25 -0.09 -20.35
CA LYS A 47 2.17 -0.78 -21.26
C LYS A 47 1.42 -1.49 -22.40
N VAL A 48 0.32 -2.18 -22.09
CA VAL A 48 -0.51 -2.89 -23.09
C VAL A 48 -1.18 -1.91 -24.06
N LEU A 49 -1.73 -0.81 -23.54
CA LEU A 49 -2.46 0.17 -24.34
C LEU A 49 -1.55 1.03 -25.23
N ASN A 50 -0.26 1.12 -24.92
CA ASN A 50 0.71 1.91 -25.69
C ASN A 50 1.88 1.05 -26.21
N PRO A 51 1.62 0.08 -27.11
CA PRO A 51 2.61 -0.93 -27.51
C PRO A 51 3.81 -0.38 -28.31
N ARG A 52 3.72 0.87 -28.79
CA ARG A 52 4.79 1.56 -29.53
C ARG A 52 5.64 2.47 -28.65
N VAL A 53 5.27 2.64 -27.39
CA VAL A 53 5.98 3.48 -26.42
C VAL A 53 6.68 2.56 -25.42
N LYS A 54 8.00 2.69 -25.31
CA LYS A 54 8.74 2.02 -24.25
C LYS A 54 8.68 2.88 -22.99
N PHE A 55 7.89 2.45 -22.01
CA PHE A 55 7.87 3.10 -20.69
C PHE A 55 9.16 2.79 -19.92
N ASN A 56 9.76 3.83 -19.34
CA ASN A 56 10.71 3.64 -18.25
C ASN A 56 9.89 3.55 -16.95
N THR A 57 10.09 2.47 -16.20
CA THR A 57 9.45 2.25 -14.90
C THR A 57 10.44 2.27 -13.74
N GLU A 58 11.72 2.54 -14.01
CA GLU A 58 12.73 2.71 -12.98
C GLU A 58 12.39 3.93 -12.10
N GLY A 59 12.44 3.74 -10.78
CA GLY A 59 12.13 4.78 -9.80
C GLY A 59 10.64 5.09 -9.62
N LEU A 60 9.74 4.37 -10.29
CA LEU A 60 8.31 4.47 -9.97
C LEU A 60 8.07 4.04 -8.52
N SER A 61 7.28 4.83 -7.81
CA SER A 61 6.89 4.57 -6.43
C SER A 61 5.48 5.12 -6.20
N MET A 62 4.72 4.47 -5.32
CA MET A 62 3.37 4.90 -4.93
C MET A 62 3.39 6.22 -4.13
N LEU A 63 4.51 6.54 -3.49
CA LEU A 63 4.67 7.72 -2.64
C LEU A 63 5.22 8.94 -3.40
N LYS A 64 5.85 8.72 -4.56
CA LYS A 64 6.46 9.80 -5.36
C LYS A 64 5.42 10.46 -6.25
N ARG A 65 5.49 11.79 -6.38
CA ARG A 65 4.72 12.57 -7.36
C ARG A 65 5.64 13.20 -8.39
N VAL A 66 5.05 13.65 -9.50
CA VAL A 66 5.79 14.37 -10.54
C VAL A 66 5.83 15.86 -10.20
N GLU A 67 7.03 16.41 -10.02
CA GLU A 67 7.29 17.85 -9.94
C GLU A 67 8.33 18.25 -10.99
N ASN A 68 8.00 19.21 -11.86
CA ASN A 68 8.91 19.69 -12.91
C ASN A 68 9.52 18.57 -13.79
N GLY A 69 8.78 17.49 -14.01
CA GLY A 69 9.23 16.34 -14.80
C GLY A 69 10.14 15.35 -14.05
N GLN A 70 10.33 15.52 -12.74
CA GLN A 70 11.07 14.61 -11.88
C GLN A 70 10.15 13.93 -10.89
N LEU A 71 10.48 12.69 -10.51
CA LEU A 71 9.81 11.98 -9.43
C LEU A 71 10.41 12.43 -8.11
N VAL A 72 9.57 12.99 -7.23
CA VAL A 72 9.97 13.52 -5.92
C VAL A 72 9.03 13.01 -4.85
N ILE A 73 9.55 12.93 -3.64
CA ILE A 73 8.87 12.40 -2.47
C ILE A 73 8.31 13.63 -1.77
N PRO A 74 6.99 13.76 -1.69
CA PRO A 74 6.41 14.88 -0.96
C PRO A 74 6.86 14.84 0.50
N PRO A 75 7.09 15.99 1.15
CA PRO A 75 7.48 16.03 2.57
C PRO A 75 6.53 15.25 3.48
N GLU A 76 5.24 15.22 3.17
CA GLU A 76 4.21 14.47 3.89
C GLU A 76 4.37 12.94 3.83
N TYR A 77 5.22 12.41 2.94
CA TYR A 77 5.50 10.98 2.77
C TYR A 77 6.97 10.60 3.03
N ALA A 78 7.81 11.54 3.46
CA ALA A 78 9.24 11.27 3.68
C ALA A 78 9.47 10.18 4.72
N GLU A 79 8.77 10.24 5.86
CA GLU A 79 8.89 9.25 6.93
C GLU A 79 8.40 7.85 6.48
N MET A 80 7.33 7.80 5.68
CA MET A 80 6.78 6.53 5.17
C MET A 80 7.68 5.89 4.11
N GLU A 81 8.41 6.67 3.32
CA GLU A 81 9.39 6.13 2.38
C GLU A 81 10.56 5.47 3.12
N GLU A 82 11.05 6.09 4.21
CA GLU A 82 12.10 5.50 5.05
C GLU A 82 11.64 4.16 5.66
N GLU A 83 10.40 4.10 6.18
CA GLU A 83 9.82 2.87 6.73
C GLU A 83 9.62 1.77 5.65
N ASP A 84 9.13 2.12 4.45
CA ASP A 84 8.96 1.19 3.33
C ASP A 84 10.31 0.59 2.87
N GLU A 85 11.39 1.37 2.91
CA GLU A 85 12.75 0.90 2.57
C GLU A 85 13.27 -0.10 3.61
N ASP A 86 13.05 0.17 4.90
CA ASP A 86 13.44 -0.71 6.01
C ASP A 86 12.65 -2.04 6.03
N GLU A 87 11.34 -2.00 5.75
CA GLU A 87 10.48 -3.20 5.68
C GLU A 87 10.82 -4.10 4.47
N GLN A 88 11.28 -3.51 3.36
CA GLN A 88 11.76 -4.27 2.20
C GLN A 88 13.08 -5.00 2.49
N GLU A 89 13.96 -4.44 3.32
CA GLU A 89 15.21 -5.12 3.72
C GLU A 89 14.95 -6.31 4.67
N ASP A 90 13.97 -6.23 5.57
CA ASP A 90 13.65 -7.31 6.51
C ASP A 90 12.77 -8.42 5.90
N GLY A 91 12.06 -8.13 4.80
CA GLY A 91 11.22 -9.08 4.07
C GLY A 91 11.98 -10.11 3.20
N GLU A 92 13.27 -9.91 2.89
CA GLU A 92 14.07 -10.83 2.06
C GLU A 92 14.70 -12.00 2.84
N LYS A 93 14.47 -12.13 4.15
CA LYS A 93 14.99 -13.25 4.96
C LYS A 93 13.89 -14.23 5.36
N GLY A 94 13.43 -15.05 4.41
CA GLY A 94 12.44 -16.06 4.75
C GLY A 94 12.04 -17.05 3.67
N HIS A 95 12.99 -17.63 2.93
CA HIS A 95 12.76 -18.90 2.23
C HIS A 95 14.06 -19.72 2.17
N GLU A 96 14.16 -20.71 3.07
CA GLU A 96 14.94 -21.94 2.88
C GLU A 96 14.02 -23.15 3.12
#